data_AF-A0A453KAB6-F1
#
_entry.id   AF-A0A453KAB6-F1
#
_cell.length_a   1.000
_cell.length_b   1.000
_cell.length_c   1.000
_cell.angle_alpha   90.00
_cell.angle_beta   90.00
_cell.angle_gamma   90.00
#
_symmetry.space_group_name_H-M   'P 1'
#
loop_
_entity.id
_entity.type
_entity.pdbx_description
1 polymer ?
#
loop_
_entity_poly.entity_id
_entity_poly.type
_entity_poly.pdbx_seq_one_letter_code
_entity_poly.pdbx_strand_id
1 'polypeptide(L)'
;VFLFQKSALHKCNMAGKPAVVTRVVDSMTDNLRPTRAEATDVANAVLDGSDAILLGAETLRGLYPVETISTVGRICAEAEKVFNQDLYFKRTVKYVGEPMTHLESIASSAVCGLLLKLRLRSSFASPHLDGLQG
;
A
#
# COMPACT_ATOMS: atom_id res chain seq x y z
N VAL A 1 -3.17 -17.45 11.55
CA VAL A 1 -3.90 -16.17 11.36
C VAL A 1 -3.35 -15.39 10.16
N PHE A 2 -2.03 -15.20 10.04
CA PHE A 2 -1.38 -14.52 8.90
C PHE A 2 -1.85 -14.98 7.50
N LEU A 3 -1.89 -16.30 7.23
CA LEU A 3 -2.35 -16.84 5.94
C LEU A 3 -3.80 -16.45 5.60
N PHE A 4 -4.67 -16.36 6.62
CA PHE A 4 -6.05 -15.98 6.42
C PHE A 4 -6.15 -14.50 6.06
N GLN A 5 -5.46 -13.61 6.79
CA GLN A 5 -5.43 -12.18 6.50
C GLN A 5 -4.96 -11.91 5.07
N LYS A 6 -3.87 -12.56 4.64
CA LYS A 6 -3.31 -12.39 3.30
C LYS A 6 -4.25 -12.91 2.21
N SER A 7 -4.88 -14.07 2.44
CA SER A 7 -5.87 -14.62 1.50
C SER A 7 -7.14 -13.76 1.44
N ALA A 8 -7.61 -13.23 2.56
CA ALA A 8 -8.78 -12.38 2.64
C ALA A 8 -8.55 -11.05 1.91
N LEU A 9 -7.43 -10.36 2.18
CA LEU A 9 -7.01 -9.16 1.46
C LEU A 9 -6.94 -9.41 -0.05
N HIS A 10 -6.25 -10.48 -0.46
CA HIS A 10 -6.14 -10.81 -1.87
C HIS A 10 -7.52 -10.98 -2.53
N LYS A 11 -8.44 -11.73 -1.89
CA LYS A 11 -9.80 -11.92 -2.42
C LYS A 11 -10.60 -10.63 -2.51
N CYS A 12 -10.51 -9.76 -1.50
CA CYS A 12 -11.17 -8.46 -1.53
C CYS A 12 -10.64 -7.60 -2.69
N ASN A 13 -9.31 -7.55 -2.83
CA ASN A 13 -8.65 -6.79 -3.88
C ASN A 13 -9.03 -7.30 -5.28
N MET A 14 -9.06 -8.62 -5.47
CA MET A 14 -9.49 -9.22 -6.73
C MET A 14 -10.98 -8.99 -7.03
N ALA A 15 -11.80 -8.83 -5.98
CA ALA A 15 -13.22 -8.50 -6.11
C ALA A 15 -13.49 -6.98 -6.20
N GLY A 16 -12.45 -6.14 -6.16
CA GLY A 16 -12.59 -4.68 -6.14
C GLY A 16 -13.31 -4.14 -4.90
N LYS A 17 -13.27 -4.88 -3.78
CA LYS A 17 -13.91 -4.48 -2.52
C LYS A 17 -12.88 -3.92 -1.54
N PRO A 18 -13.18 -2.80 -0.87
CA PRO A 18 -12.25 -2.20 0.06
C PRO A 18 -11.98 -3.13 1.26
N ALA A 19 -10.71 -3.29 1.61
CA ALA A 19 -10.24 -4.10 2.72
C ALA A 19 -9.59 -3.22 3.80
N VAL A 20 -10.01 -3.44 5.05
CA VAL A 20 -9.49 -2.71 6.21
C VAL A 20 -8.84 -3.68 7.18
N VAL A 21 -7.58 -3.39 7.54
CA VAL A 21 -6.83 -4.17 8.54
C VAL A 21 -6.88 -3.46 9.88
N THR A 22 -7.00 -4.23 10.97
CA THR A 22 -7.05 -3.71 12.34
C THR A 22 -6.01 -4.41 13.23
N ARG A 23 -5.79 -3.88 14.44
CA ARG A 23 -4.95 -4.47 15.51
C ARG A 23 -3.51 -4.71 15.05
N VAL A 24 -2.84 -3.62 14.66
CA VAL A 24 -1.48 -3.65 14.11
C VAL A 24 -0.44 -2.99 15.02
N VAL A 25 -0.83 -2.16 15.99
CA VAL A 25 0.08 -1.39 16.85
C VAL A 25 -0.39 -1.36 18.31
N ASP A 26 -0.91 -2.48 18.81
CA ASP A 26 -1.53 -2.58 20.13
C ASP A 26 -0.64 -2.07 21.27
N SER A 27 0.67 -2.25 21.17
CA SER A 27 1.65 -1.83 22.18
C SER A 27 1.72 -0.31 22.35
N MET A 28 1.30 0.47 21.34
CA MET A 28 1.30 1.92 21.37
C MET A 28 0.22 2.52 22.28
N THR A 29 -0.65 1.68 22.86
CA THR A 29 -1.59 2.11 23.91
C THR A 29 -0.84 2.67 25.13
N ASP A 30 0.23 1.98 25.53
CA ASP A 30 1.02 2.32 26.73
C ASP A 30 2.43 2.83 26.39
N ASN A 31 2.91 2.59 25.16
CA ASN A 31 4.27 2.95 24.74
C ASN A 31 4.25 4.01 23.64
N LEU A 32 5.23 4.92 23.67
CA LEU A 32 5.37 5.97 22.66
C LEU A 32 5.79 5.44 21.28
N ARG A 33 6.40 4.26 21.21
CA ARG A 33 6.94 3.67 19.97
C ARG A 33 6.41 2.25 19.79
N PRO A 34 6.04 1.86 18.56
CA PRO A 34 5.65 0.49 18.26
C PRO A 34 6.87 -0.42 18.33
N THR A 35 6.60 -1.70 18.55
CA THR A 35 7.63 -2.74 18.41
C THR A 35 8.05 -2.90 16.95
N ARG A 36 9.24 -3.49 16.70
CA ARG A 36 9.68 -3.79 15.33
C ARG A 36 8.72 -4.75 14.61
N ALA A 37 8.12 -5.68 15.34
CA ALA A 37 7.15 -6.62 14.79
C ALA A 37 5.91 -5.88 14.28
N GLU A 38 5.31 -5.03 15.11
CA GLU A 38 4.13 -4.22 14.74
C GLU A 38 4.40 -3.27 13.58
N ALA A 39 5.56 -2.60 13.57
CA ALA A 39 5.93 -1.74 12.45
C ALA A 39 6.05 -2.53 11.14
N THR A 40 6.53 -3.78 11.21
CA THR A 40 6.62 -4.68 10.07
C THR A 40 5.24 -5.19 9.64
N ASP A 41 4.34 -5.45 10.59
CA ASP A 41 2.97 -5.86 10.30
C ASP A 41 2.17 -4.76 9.60
N VAL A 42 2.32 -3.50 10.04
CA VAL A 42 1.74 -2.32 9.35
C VAL A 42 2.26 -2.23 7.92
N ALA A 43 3.58 -2.30 7.73
CA ALA A 43 4.18 -2.23 6.40
C ALA A 43 3.72 -3.39 5.49
N ASN A 44 3.67 -4.61 6.02
CA ASN A 44 3.19 -5.78 5.29
C ASN A 44 1.72 -5.67 4.91
N ALA A 45 0.86 -5.12 5.77
CA ALA A 45 -0.55 -4.90 5.45
C ALA A 45 -0.72 -3.95 4.25
N VAL A 46 0.08 -2.89 4.18
CA VAL A 46 0.11 -1.97 3.02
C VAL A 46 0.62 -2.69 1.77
N LEU A 47 1.71 -3.45 1.88
CA LEU A 47 2.28 -4.18 0.75
C LEU A 47 1.38 -5.31 0.22
N ASP A 48 0.57 -5.91 1.09
CA ASP A 48 -0.44 -6.89 0.71
C ASP A 48 -1.68 -6.24 0.07
N GLY A 49 -1.74 -4.91 0.04
CA GLY A 49 -2.77 -4.12 -0.66
C GLY A 49 -3.99 -3.81 0.20
N SER A 50 -3.81 -3.54 1.49
CA SER A 50 -4.88 -3.03 2.35
C SER A 50 -5.22 -1.59 1.99
N ASP A 51 -6.52 -1.27 1.87
CA ASP A 51 -6.98 0.08 1.56
C ASP A 51 -6.91 1.02 2.77
N ALA A 52 -7.13 0.49 3.97
CA ALA A 52 -7.03 1.27 5.20
C ALA A 52 -6.52 0.45 6.39
N ILE A 53 -5.93 1.16 7.34
CA ILE A 53 -5.56 0.63 8.66
C ILE A 53 -6.43 1.30 9.71
N LEU A 54 -7.13 0.49 10.50
CA LEU A 54 -8.00 0.94 11.57
C LEU A 54 -7.30 0.83 12.92
N LEU A 55 -7.11 2.00 13.54
CA LEU A 55 -6.65 2.13 14.93
C LEU A 55 -7.87 2.16 15.86
N GLY A 56 -7.82 1.38 16.94
CA GLY A 56 -8.92 1.20 17.88
C GLY A 56 -8.55 1.66 19.28
N ALA A 57 -8.07 0.73 20.10
CA ALA A 57 -7.72 1.02 21.50
C ALA A 57 -6.61 2.07 21.62
N GLU A 58 -5.70 2.11 20.64
CA GLU A 58 -4.53 2.98 20.61
C GLU A 58 -4.91 4.46 20.46
N THR A 59 -6.02 4.75 19.78
CA THR A 59 -6.55 6.11 19.59
C THR A 59 -7.67 6.45 20.57
N LEU A 60 -8.47 5.47 20.99
CA LEU A 60 -9.62 5.69 21.88
C LEU A 60 -9.20 5.91 23.35
N ARG A 61 -8.25 5.12 23.83
CA ARG A 61 -7.83 5.10 25.25
C ARG A 61 -6.32 5.08 25.44
N GLY A 62 -5.56 5.15 24.34
CA GLY A 62 -4.10 5.18 24.39
C GLY A 62 -3.57 6.49 24.95
N LEU A 63 -2.39 6.42 25.55
CA LEU A 63 -1.70 7.59 26.12
C LEU A 63 -1.15 8.54 25.04
N TYR A 64 -0.96 8.03 23.81
CA TYR A 64 -0.26 8.72 22.71
C TYR A 64 -1.03 8.65 21.37
N PRO A 65 -2.27 9.16 21.29
CA PRO A 65 -3.11 8.99 20.09
C PRO A 65 -2.56 9.73 18.86
N VAL A 66 -2.00 10.93 19.03
CA VAL A 66 -1.48 11.75 17.93
C VAL A 66 -0.18 11.13 17.37
N GLU A 67 0.69 10.69 18.26
CA GLU A 67 1.96 10.06 17.92
C GLU A 67 1.74 8.70 17.26
N THR A 68 0.72 7.94 17.69
CA THR A 68 0.31 6.70 17.04
C THR A 68 -0.08 6.95 15.59
N ILE A 69 -0.98 7.91 15.34
CA ILE A 69 -1.40 8.27 13.97
C ILE A 69 -0.21 8.75 13.14
N SER A 70 0.64 9.62 13.69
CA SER A 70 1.82 10.13 12.99
C SER A 70 2.80 9.01 12.63
N THR A 71 3.03 8.07 13.55
CA THR A 71 3.98 6.97 13.35
C THR A 71 3.47 5.97 12.32
N VAL A 72 2.21 5.54 12.43
CA VAL A 72 1.58 4.62 11.47
C VAL A 72 1.51 5.27 10.09
N GLY A 73 1.14 6.55 9.99
CA GLY A 73 1.14 7.28 8.72
C GLY A 73 2.51 7.34 8.05
N ARG A 74 3.60 7.52 8.83
CA ARG A 74 4.97 7.45 8.29
C ARG A 74 5.31 6.07 7.76
N ILE A 75 4.96 5.00 8.48
CA ILE A 75 5.23 3.63 8.04
C ILE A 75 4.49 3.32 6.75
N CYS A 76 3.21 3.71 6.64
CA CYS A 76 2.44 3.55 5.40
C CYS A 76 3.09 4.30 4.24
N ALA A 77 3.48 5.56 4.44
CA ALA A 77 4.14 6.35 3.41
C ALA A 77 5.48 5.74 2.95
N GLU A 78 6.27 5.14 3.85
CA GLU A 78 7.49 4.43 3.45
C GLU A 78 7.18 3.12 2.70
N ALA A 79 6.17 2.37 3.12
CA ALA A 79 5.76 1.14 2.45
C ALA A 79 5.24 1.41 1.02
N GLU A 80 4.47 2.48 0.82
CA GLU A 80 3.94 2.88 -0.49
C GLU A 80 5.03 3.21 -1.51
N LYS A 81 6.18 3.76 -1.07
CA LYS A 81 7.32 4.06 -1.97
C LYS A 81 7.91 2.81 -2.62
N VAL A 82 7.85 1.66 -1.94
CA VAL A 82 8.39 0.38 -2.42
C VAL A 82 7.33 -0.41 -3.18
N PHE A 83 6.07 -0.01 -3.11
CA PHE A 83 4.96 -0.72 -3.75
C PHE A 83 5.03 -0.61 -5.28
N ASN A 84 5.11 -1.75 -5.95
CA ASN A 84 5.18 -1.80 -7.41
C ASN A 84 3.79 -1.72 -8.05
N GLN A 85 3.35 -0.49 -8.29
CA GLN A 85 2.06 -0.16 -8.91
C GLN A 85 1.88 -0.80 -10.31
N ASP A 86 2.95 -0.89 -11.12
CA ASP A 86 2.92 -1.45 -12.48
C ASP A 86 2.60 -2.95 -12.47
N LEU A 87 3.31 -3.70 -11.63
CA LEU A 87 3.08 -5.15 -11.48
C LEU A 87 1.70 -5.44 -10.91
N TYR A 88 1.25 -4.63 -9.95
CA TYR A 88 -0.06 -4.79 -9.34
C TYR A 88 -1.17 -4.56 -10.37
N PHE A 89 -1.12 -3.47 -11.12
CA PHE A 89 -2.09 -3.15 -12.18
C PHE A 89 -2.17 -4.26 -13.24
N LYS A 90 -1.01 -4.74 -13.75
CA LYS A 90 -0.96 -5.83 -14.73
C LYS A 90 -1.58 -7.12 -14.22
N ARG A 91 -1.38 -7.45 -12.95
CA ARG A 91 -1.97 -8.64 -12.33
C ARG A 91 -3.49 -8.51 -12.24
N THR A 92 -3.99 -7.35 -11.83
CA THR A 92 -5.44 -7.08 -11.71
C THR A 92 -6.12 -7.15 -13.07
N VAL A 93 -5.59 -6.47 -14.09
CA VAL A 93 -6.14 -6.51 -15.46
C VAL A 93 -6.18 -7.93 -16.01
N LYS A 94 -5.11 -8.73 -15.80
CA LYS A 94 -5.07 -10.13 -16.22
C LYS A 94 -6.14 -11.00 -15.53
N TYR A 95 -6.47 -10.70 -14.28
CA TYR A 95 -7.45 -11.47 -13.52
C TYR A 95 -8.89 -11.15 -13.91
N VAL A 96 -9.22 -9.88 -14.12
CA VAL A 96 -10.57 -9.47 -14.54
C VAL A 96 -10.94 -10.13 -15.88
N GLY A 97 -9.98 -10.24 -16.79
CA GLY A 97 -10.18 -10.86 -18.10
C GLY A 97 -11.03 -9.98 -19.03
N GLU A 98 -11.14 -10.40 -20.29
CA GLU A 98 -11.98 -9.72 -21.29
C GLU A 98 -13.24 -10.54 -21.61
N PRO A 99 -14.38 -9.88 -21.89
CA PRO A 99 -14.57 -8.42 -21.98
C PRO A 99 -14.88 -7.74 -20.63
N MET A 100 -14.24 -6.61 -20.37
CA MET A 100 -14.56 -5.71 -19.25
C MET A 100 -15.79 -4.83 -19.57
N THR A 101 -16.46 -4.31 -18.55
CA THR A 101 -17.52 -3.32 -18.75
C THR A 101 -16.96 -1.98 -19.26
N HIS A 102 -17.81 -1.13 -19.85
CA HIS A 102 -17.39 0.17 -20.37
C HIS A 102 -16.73 1.07 -19.31
N LEU A 103 -17.27 1.08 -18.09
CA LEU A 103 -16.72 1.90 -16.99
C LEU A 103 -15.35 1.38 -16.54
N GLU A 104 -15.19 0.06 -16.42
CA GLU A 104 -13.91 -0.56 -16.07
C GLU A 104 -12.85 -0.32 -17.16
N SER A 105 -13.27 -0.33 -18.43
CA SER A 105 -12.38 -0.05 -19.56
C SER A 105 -11.87 1.40 -19.54
N ILE A 106 -12.73 2.37 -19.26
CA ILE A 106 -12.35 3.78 -19.12
C ILE A 106 -11.40 3.96 -17.93
N ALA A 107 -11.72 3.37 -16.77
CA ALA A 107 -10.88 3.46 -15.58
C ALA A 107 -9.49 2.82 -15.80
N SER A 108 -9.45 1.62 -16.38
CA SER A 108 -8.20 0.92 -16.71
C SER A 108 -7.34 1.71 -17.69
N SER A 109 -7.96 2.31 -18.71
CA SER A 109 -7.26 3.15 -19.70
C SER A 109 -6.66 4.41 -19.07
N ALA A 110 -7.39 5.06 -18.16
CA ALA A 110 -6.89 6.25 -17.45
C ALA A 110 -5.67 5.91 -16.57
N VAL A 111 -5.72 4.80 -15.83
CA VAL A 111 -4.60 4.34 -14.98
C VAL A 111 -3.40 3.96 -15.84
N CYS A 112 -3.61 3.19 -16.91
CA CYS A 112 -2.54 2.80 -17.83
C CYS A 112 -1.84 4.02 -18.44
N GLY A 113 -2.61 5.02 -18.89
CA GLY A 113 -2.07 6.27 -19.44
C GLY A 113 -1.23 7.07 -18.42
N LEU A 114 -1.68 7.14 -17.16
CA LEU A 114 -0.91 7.79 -16.09
C LEU A 114 0.39 7.06 -15.79
N LEU A 115 0.34 5.73 -15.76
CA LEU A 115 1.48 4.89 -15.44
C LEU A 115 2.58 5.00 -16.51
N LEU A 116 2.20 5.05 -17.79
CA LEU A 116 3.11 5.34 -18.90
C LEU A 116 3.75 6.74 -18.80
N LYS A 117 2.98 7.77 -18.43
CA LYS A 117 3.50 9.13 -18.21
C LYS A 117 4.52 9.19 -17.08
N LEU A 118 4.24 8.53 -15.95
CA LEU A 118 5.16 8.48 -14.82
C LEU A 118 6.44 7.75 -15.17
N ARG A 119 6.35 6.67 -15.95
CA ARG A 119 7.51 5.91 -16.44
C ARG A 119 8.43 6.75 -17.32
N LEU A 120 7.86 7.51 -18.26
CA LEU A 120 8.62 8.45 -19.08
C LEU A 120 9.30 9.53 -18.23
N ARG A 121 8.61 10.06 -17.20
CA ARG A 121 9.19 11.06 -16.30
C ARG A 121 10.35 10.50 -15.48
N SER A 122 10.27 9.26 -14.99
CA SER A 122 11.39 8.60 -14.30
C SER A 122 12.56 8.30 -15.22
N SER A 123 12.32 7.93 -16.47
CA SER A 123 13.38 7.70 -17.47
C SER A 123 14.09 9.01 -17.87
N PHE A 124 13.38 10.14 -17.90
CA PHE A 124 13.98 11.46 -18.17
C PHE A 124 14.63 12.10 -16.93
N ALA A 125 14.32 11.65 -15.71
CA ALA A 125 14.90 12.16 -14.47
C ALA A 125 16.27 11.57 -14.13
N SER A 126 16.83 10.69 -14.97
CA SER A 126 18.22 10.21 -14.85
C SER A 126 19.13 10.71 -16.00
N PRO A 127 19.40 12.02 -16.16
CA PRO A 127 20.49 12.49 -17.01
C PRO A 127 21.65 12.98 -16.13
N HIS A 128 22.32 12.07 -15.40
CA HIS A 128 23.71 12.27 -14.97
C HIS A 128 24.19 11.05 -14.18
N LEU A 129 24.96 10.18 -14.83
CA LEU A 129 26.11 9.47 -14.24
C LEU A 129 26.94 8.73 -15.32
N ASP A 130 26.90 9.18 -16.58
CA ASP A 130 27.85 8.75 -17.61
C ASP A 130 28.90 9.85 -17.79
N GLY A 131 29.94 9.83 -16.95
CA GLY A 131 31.02 10.80 -17.05
C GLY A 131 31.96 10.77 -15.86
N LEU A 132 32.74 9.69 -15.71
CA LEU A 132 34.07 9.67 -15.08
C LEU A 132 34.69 8.27 -15.20
N GLN A 133 35.11 7.93 -16.42
CA GLN A 133 36.19 6.98 -16.65
C GLN A 133 36.85 7.33 -18.00
N GLY A 134 37.95 8.06 -17.91
CA GLY A 134 38.79 8.53 -19.00
C GLY A 134 40.00 9.23 -18.44
#